data_AF-A0A1Y1L744-F1
#
_entry.id   AF-A0A1Y1L744-F1
#
_cell.length_a   1.000
_cell.length_b   1.000
_cell.length_c   1.000
_cell.angle_alpha   90.00
_cell.angle_beta   90.00
_cell.angle_gamma   90.00
#
_symmetry.space_group_name_H-M   'P 1'
#
loop_
_entity.id
_entity.type
_entity.pdbx_description
1 polymer ?
#
loop_
_entity_poly.entity_id
_entity_poly.type
_entity_poly.pdbx_seq_one_letter_code
_entity_poly.pdbx_strand_id
1 'polypeptide(L)'
;KLTPTFTSGKMKMMFETLVECINPMDAAITSYCISKEPVDIKDTLARFTTDVIGSCAFGLECNSFKTADAAFRNHGQRIFSPETKVKALIGLFALISPKWANRLGVSVFPKESSSFFFNVVKDTVNYRR
;
A
#
# COMPACT_ATOMS: atom_id res chain seq x y z
N LYS A 1 -18.98 6.38 3.18
CA LYS A 1 -18.29 7.54 2.55
C LYS A 1 -17.03 7.83 3.34
N LEU A 2 -15.88 8.03 2.68
CA LEU A 2 -14.57 8.28 3.33
C LEU A 2 -14.20 9.77 3.41
N THR A 3 -14.99 10.65 2.80
CA THR A 3 -14.75 12.09 2.70
C THR A 3 -14.40 12.79 4.03
N PRO A 4 -15.02 12.46 5.18
CA PRO A 4 -14.68 13.11 6.46
C PRO A 4 -13.23 12.89 6.91
N THR A 5 -12.58 11.83 6.42
CA THR A 5 -11.17 11.51 6.77
C THR A 5 -10.17 12.43 6.07
N PHE A 6 -10.52 12.99 4.90
CA PHE A 6 -9.61 13.77 4.06
C PHE A 6 -9.89 15.28 4.10
N THR A 7 -10.38 15.79 5.23
CA THR A 7 -10.53 17.25 5.42
C THR A 7 -9.15 17.91 5.54
N SER A 8 -9.06 19.21 5.22
CA SER A 8 -7.81 19.97 5.34
C SER A 8 -7.17 19.88 6.73
N GLY A 9 -7.99 19.93 7.79
CA GLY A 9 -7.52 19.75 9.17
C GLY A 9 -6.92 18.37 9.43
N LYS A 10 -7.56 17.30 8.92
CA LYS A 10 -7.05 15.92 9.06
C LYS A 10 -5.78 15.71 8.26
N MET A 11 -5.72 16.22 7.03
CA MET A 11 -4.52 16.18 6.20
C MET A 11 -3.35 16.93 6.85
N LYS A 12 -3.59 18.09 7.47
CA LYS A 12 -2.57 18.83 8.21
C LYS A 12 -2.03 18.03 9.40
N MET A 13 -2.89 17.29 10.11
CA MET A 13 -2.44 16.43 11.22
C MET A 13 -1.60 15.23 10.75
N MET A 14 -1.79 14.76 9.51
CA MET A 14 -0.99 13.67 8.92
C MET A 14 0.38 14.15 8.40
N PHE A 15 0.63 15.46 8.34
CA PHE A 15 1.80 16.02 7.66
C PHE A 15 3.12 15.59 8.32
N GLU A 16 3.21 15.64 9.65
CA GLU A 16 4.42 15.22 10.38
C GLU A 16 4.77 13.76 10.08
N THR A 17 3.78 12.87 10.14
CA THR A 17 3.94 11.44 9.80
C THR A 17 4.40 11.22 8.35
N LEU A 18 3.93 12.06 7.43
CA LEU A 18 4.37 12.08 6.04
C LEU A 18 5.85 12.48 5.92
N VAL A 19 6.28 13.50 6.65
CA VAL A 19 7.66 13.99 6.67
C VAL A 19 8.60 12.94 7.26
N GLU A 20 8.19 12.24 8.31
CA GLU A 20 8.98 11.15 8.90
C GLU A 20 9.27 10.03 7.90
N CYS A 21 8.32 9.74 6.99
CA CYS A 21 8.49 8.75 5.93
C CYS A 21 9.48 9.17 4.84
N ILE A 22 9.87 10.45 4.78
CA ILE A 22 10.87 10.95 3.80
C ILE A 22 12.28 10.50 4.19
N ASN A 23 12.61 10.44 5.49
CA ASN A 23 13.97 10.14 5.94
C ASN A 23 14.52 8.80 5.40
N PRO A 24 13.75 7.69 5.42
CA PRO A 24 14.20 6.43 4.81
C PRO A 24 14.34 6.50 3.28
N MET A 25 13.48 7.27 2.60
CA MET A 25 13.54 7.48 1.15
C MET A 25 14.79 8.27 0.77
N ASP A 26 15.08 9.36 1.49
CA ASP A 26 16.25 10.21 1.26
C ASP A 26 17.56 9.44 1.47
N ALA A 27 17.62 8.63 2.54
CA ALA A 27 18.75 7.73 2.78
C ALA A 27 18.94 6.72 1.63
N ALA A 28 17.85 6.13 1.12
CA ALA A 28 17.92 5.20 0.00
C ALA A 28 18.39 5.89 -1.29
N ILE A 29 17.83 7.05 -1.64
CA ILE A 29 18.26 7.84 -2.81
C ILE A 29 19.74 8.23 -2.70
N THR A 30 20.17 8.70 -1.52
CA THR A 30 21.56 9.06 -1.26
C THR A 30 22.50 7.87 -1.48
N SER A 31 22.10 6.66 -1.05
CA SER A 31 22.91 5.46 -1.27
C SER A 31 23.10 5.14 -2.76
N TYR A 32 22.06 5.24 -3.58
CA TYR A 32 22.16 5.07 -5.03
C TYR A 32 23.05 6.13 -5.69
N CYS A 33 22.97 7.39 -5.23
CA CYS A 33 23.85 8.46 -5.72
C CYS A 33 25.33 8.17 -5.40
N ILE A 34 25.63 7.68 -4.21
CA ILE A 34 27.00 7.32 -3.79
C ILE A 34 27.52 6.12 -4.59
N SER A 35 26.70 5.08 -4.78
CA SER A 35 27.06 3.90 -5.58
C SER A 35 27.09 4.16 -7.09
N LYS A 36 26.60 5.33 -7.53
CA LYS A 36 26.39 5.70 -8.94
C LYS A 36 25.48 4.71 -9.67
N GLU A 37 24.53 4.13 -8.96
CA GLU A 37 23.54 3.22 -9.52
C GLU A 37 22.29 3.99 -9.96
N PRO A 38 21.60 3.51 -11.02
CA PRO A 38 20.35 4.10 -11.44
C PRO A 38 19.27 3.93 -10.37
N VAL A 39 18.54 5.00 -10.07
CA VAL A 39 17.39 4.96 -9.15
C VAL A 39 16.17 4.39 -9.88
N ASP A 40 15.63 3.28 -9.38
CA ASP A 40 14.29 2.84 -9.77
C ASP A 40 13.25 3.74 -9.09
N ILE A 41 12.84 4.80 -9.80
CA ILE A 41 11.88 5.80 -9.32
C ILE A 41 10.53 5.14 -8.99
N LYS A 42 10.11 4.13 -9.77
CA LYS A 42 8.82 3.46 -9.57
C LYS A 42 8.83 2.67 -8.28
N ASP A 43 9.87 1.89 -8.02
CA ASP A 43 9.96 1.12 -6.77
C ASP A 43 10.16 2.04 -5.56
N THR A 44 11.02 3.05 -5.68
CA THR A 44 11.29 4.04 -4.63
C THR A 44 10.00 4.73 -4.18
N LEU A 45 9.23 5.30 -5.12
CA LEU A 45 7.97 5.97 -4.79
C LEU A 45 6.89 5.00 -4.30
N ALA A 46 6.88 3.76 -4.80
CA ALA A 46 5.95 2.74 -4.32
C ALA A 46 6.25 2.35 -2.86
N ARG A 47 7.52 2.24 -2.46
CA ARG A 47 7.92 2.01 -1.06
C ARG A 47 7.54 3.20 -0.18
N PHE A 48 7.83 4.43 -0.61
CA PHE A 48 7.44 5.64 0.11
C PHE A 48 5.93 5.71 0.34
N THR A 49 5.14 5.50 -0.71
CA THR A 49 3.67 5.53 -0.62
C THR A 49 3.14 4.43 0.31
N THR A 50 3.79 3.27 0.31
CA THR A 50 3.43 2.15 1.19
C THR A 50 3.67 2.53 2.66
N ASP A 51 4.82 3.12 2.99
CA ASP A 51 5.15 3.57 4.34
C ASP A 51 4.20 4.69 4.81
N VAL A 52 3.88 5.64 3.94
CA VAL A 52 2.91 6.71 4.23
C VAL A 52 1.53 6.14 4.55
N ILE A 53 1.03 5.18 3.77
CA ILE A 53 -0.27 4.54 4.03
C ILE A 53 -0.21 3.72 5.32
N GLY A 54 0.84 2.92 5.51
CA GLY A 54 1.07 2.14 6.73
C GLY A 54 1.03 3.01 7.98
N SER A 55 1.78 4.11 7.97
CA SER A 55 1.92 4.99 9.11
C SER A 55 0.67 5.85 9.32
N CYS A 56 0.21 6.58 8.31
CA CYS A 56 -0.92 7.51 8.48
C CYS A 56 -2.27 6.80 8.69
N ALA A 57 -2.53 5.69 8.00
CA ALA A 57 -3.83 5.01 8.06
C ALA A 57 -3.90 3.97 9.18
N PHE A 58 -2.81 3.23 9.40
CA PHE A 58 -2.79 2.09 10.33
C PHE A 58 -1.92 2.34 11.57
N GLY A 59 -1.11 3.40 11.59
CA GLY A 59 -0.15 3.66 12.68
C GLY A 59 0.97 2.63 12.72
N LEU A 60 1.35 2.07 11.57
CA LEU A 60 2.36 1.02 11.45
C LEU A 60 3.63 1.55 10.79
N GLU A 61 4.78 1.23 11.38
CA GLU A 61 6.08 1.45 10.76
C GLU A 61 6.44 0.28 9.84
N CYS A 62 6.14 0.40 8.55
CA CYS A 62 6.40 -0.65 7.58
C CYS A 62 7.88 -0.77 7.18
N ASN A 63 8.67 0.31 7.30
CA ASN A 63 10.10 0.36 7.01
C ASN A 63 10.47 -0.28 5.64
N SER A 64 9.70 0.04 4.59
CA SER A 64 9.79 -0.60 3.26
C SER A 64 11.13 -0.36 2.55
N PHE A 65 11.92 0.62 3.00
CA PHE A 65 13.27 0.90 2.49
C PHE A 65 14.38 0.08 3.16
N LYS A 66 14.19 -0.35 4.41
CA LYS A 66 15.22 -1.10 5.18
C LYS A 66 15.03 -2.60 5.04
N THR A 67 13.80 -3.05 5.03
CA THR A 67 13.44 -4.47 4.97
C THR A 67 12.85 -4.77 3.60
N ALA A 68 13.59 -5.54 2.78
CA ALA A 68 13.13 -5.97 1.47
C ALA A 68 11.82 -6.80 1.54
N ASP A 69 11.50 -7.34 2.72
CA ASP A 69 10.41 -8.31 2.94
C ASP A 69 9.32 -7.79 3.89
N ALA A 70 9.04 -6.48 3.85
CA ALA A 70 7.92 -5.92 4.61
C ALA A 70 6.59 -6.55 4.10
N ALA A 71 5.97 -7.41 4.90
CA ALA A 71 4.74 -8.13 4.55
C ALA A 71 3.66 -7.20 3.96
N PHE A 72 3.55 -5.97 4.50
CA PHE A 72 2.64 -4.94 4.02
C PHE A 72 2.92 -4.52 2.57
N ARG A 73 4.20 -4.32 2.20
CA ARG A 73 4.64 -4.01 0.83
C ARG A 73 4.39 -5.19 -0.12
N ASN A 74 4.71 -6.41 0.31
CA ASN A 74 4.55 -7.62 -0.50
C ASN A 74 3.07 -7.90 -0.81
N HIS A 75 2.20 -7.88 0.21
CA HIS A 75 0.77 -8.05 0.00
C HIS A 75 0.16 -6.90 -0.80
N GLY A 76 0.67 -5.67 -0.63
CA GLY A 76 0.31 -4.52 -1.45
C GLY A 76 0.68 -4.69 -2.92
N GLN A 77 1.91 -5.12 -3.23
CA GLN A 77 2.34 -5.40 -4.61
C GLN A 77 1.48 -6.46 -5.29
N ARG A 78 1.13 -7.55 -4.58
CA ARG A 78 0.29 -8.64 -5.10
C ARG A 78 -1.13 -8.18 -5.46
N ILE A 79 -1.64 -7.13 -4.82
CA ILE A 79 -2.94 -6.54 -5.18
C ILE A 79 -2.87 -5.85 -6.55
N PHE A 80 -1.77 -5.16 -6.85
CA PHE A 80 -1.60 -4.40 -8.09
C PHE A 80 -0.95 -5.19 -9.23
N SER A 81 -0.37 -6.35 -8.93
CA SER A 81 0.34 -7.19 -9.91
C SER A 81 -0.39 -8.53 -10.06
N PRO A 82 -1.28 -8.67 -11.05
CA PRO A 82 -1.98 -9.93 -11.27
C PRO A 82 -0.98 -11.03 -11.65
N GLU A 83 -0.99 -12.12 -10.88
CA GLU A 83 -0.08 -13.26 -11.04
C GLU A 83 -0.24 -13.98 -12.39
N THR A 84 -1.36 -13.78 -13.09
CA THR A 84 -1.65 -14.47 -14.36
C THR A 84 -2.50 -13.60 -15.27
N LYS A 85 -2.31 -13.72 -16.59
CA LYS A 85 -3.12 -13.04 -17.62
C LYS A 85 -4.62 -13.28 -17.45
N VAL A 86 -5.01 -14.48 -16.97
CA VAL A 86 -6.40 -14.82 -16.66
C VAL A 86 -6.95 -13.96 -15.53
N LYS A 87 -6.21 -13.79 -14.42
CA LYS A 87 -6.61 -12.91 -13.31
C LYS A 87 -6.69 -11.45 -13.75
N ALA A 88 -5.78 -11.00 -14.61
CA ALA A 88 -5.85 -9.66 -15.20
C ALA A 88 -7.12 -9.46 -16.04
N LEU A 89 -7.52 -10.45 -16.86
CA LEU A 89 -8.73 -10.40 -17.67
C LEU A 89 -10.00 -10.41 -16.79
N ILE A 90 -10.00 -11.22 -15.73
CA ILE A 90 -11.09 -11.23 -14.73
C ILE A 90 -11.20 -9.87 -14.04
N GLY A 91 -10.08 -9.24 -13.66
CA GLY A 91 -10.07 -7.90 -13.10
C GLY A 91 -10.59 -6.84 -14.07
N LEU A 92 -10.21 -6.92 -15.34
CA LEU A 92 -10.73 -6.04 -16.39
C LEU A 92 -12.24 -6.24 -16.61
N PHE A 93 -12.71 -7.48 -16.63
CA PHE A 93 -14.14 -7.80 -16.71
C PHE A 93 -14.91 -7.22 -15.52
N ALA A 94 -14.36 -7.33 -14.30
CA ALA A 94 -14.96 -6.75 -13.11
C ALA A 94 -15.03 -5.21 -13.15
N LEU A 95 -14.04 -4.56 -13.80
CA LEU A 95 -14.03 -3.11 -13.98
C LEU A 95 -15.10 -2.65 -14.99
N ILE A 96 -15.25 -3.39 -16.10
CA ILE A 96 -16.18 -3.06 -17.19
C ILE A 96 -17.64 -3.38 -16.79
N SER A 97 -17.86 -4.47 -16.05
CA SER A 97 -19.19 -4.94 -15.70
C SER A 97 -19.30 -5.33 -14.22
N PRO A 98 -19.26 -4.33 -13.31
CA PRO A 98 -19.25 -4.57 -11.86
C PRO A 98 -20.52 -5.29 -11.36
N LYS A 99 -21.67 -5.05 -11.99
CA LYS A 99 -22.94 -5.72 -11.64
C LYS A 99 -22.87 -7.23 -11.86
N TRP A 100 -22.29 -7.66 -12.96
CA TRP A 100 -22.16 -9.08 -13.30
C TRP A 100 -21.05 -9.76 -12.51
N ALA A 101 -19.91 -9.08 -12.31
CA ALA A 101 -18.83 -9.60 -11.48
C ALA A 101 -19.28 -9.86 -10.03
N ASN A 102 -20.07 -8.94 -9.45
CA ASN A 102 -20.65 -9.14 -8.12
C ASN A 102 -21.64 -10.32 -8.09
N ARG A 103 -22.47 -10.47 -9.13
CA ARG A 103 -23.43 -11.59 -9.22
C ARG A 103 -22.74 -12.95 -9.34
N LEU A 104 -21.60 -13.00 -10.01
CA LEU A 104 -20.79 -14.22 -10.19
C LEU A 104 -19.81 -14.47 -9.02
N GLY A 105 -19.79 -13.60 -8.00
CA GLY A 105 -18.91 -13.76 -6.84
C GLY A 105 -17.42 -13.62 -7.17
N VAL A 106 -17.09 -12.88 -8.24
CA VAL A 106 -15.70 -12.70 -8.69
C VAL A 106 -14.95 -11.81 -7.71
N SER A 107 -13.90 -12.36 -7.08
CA SER A 107 -12.96 -11.56 -6.28
C SER A 107 -11.79 -11.11 -7.15
N VAL A 108 -11.61 -9.80 -7.27
CA VAL A 108 -10.50 -9.19 -8.01
C VAL A 108 -9.19 -9.27 -7.21
N PHE A 109 -9.29 -9.30 -5.88
CA PHE A 109 -8.12 -9.33 -5.01
C PHE A 109 -7.76 -10.76 -4.58
N PRO A 110 -6.45 -11.08 -4.46
CA PRO A 110 -6.01 -12.35 -3.89
C PRO A 110 -6.51 -12.50 -2.45
N LYS A 111 -7.09 -13.66 -2.13
CA LYS A 111 -7.66 -13.95 -0.79
C LYS A 111 -6.65 -13.72 0.33
N GLU A 112 -5.40 -14.15 0.13
CA GLU A 112 -4.33 -14.03 1.11
C GLU A 112 -4.03 -12.55 1.44
N SER A 113 -3.86 -11.70 0.44
CA SER A 113 -3.68 -10.26 0.65
C SER A 113 -4.90 -9.63 1.30
N SER A 114 -6.12 -10.00 0.89
CA SER A 114 -7.35 -9.50 1.54
C SER A 114 -7.42 -9.88 3.02
N SER A 115 -7.10 -11.14 3.37
CA SER A 115 -7.03 -11.61 4.75
C SER A 115 -5.97 -10.88 5.57
N PHE A 116 -4.80 -10.63 4.98
CA PHE A 116 -3.72 -9.86 5.63
C PHE A 116 -4.22 -8.45 6.02
N PHE A 117 -4.75 -7.67 5.09
CA PHE A 117 -5.21 -6.31 5.39
C PHE A 117 -6.42 -6.29 6.33
N PHE A 118 -7.30 -7.30 6.27
CA PHE A 118 -8.40 -7.45 7.24
C PHE A 118 -7.88 -7.69 8.66
N ASN A 119 -6.88 -8.56 8.81
CA ASN A 119 -6.28 -8.83 10.11
C ASN A 119 -5.55 -7.59 10.64
N VAL A 120 -4.78 -6.89 9.80
CA VAL A 120 -4.16 -5.61 10.17
C VAL A 120 -5.17 -4.64 10.73
N VAL A 121 -6.30 -4.41 10.03
CA VAL A 121 -7.35 -3.51 10.51
C VAL A 121 -7.93 -4.00 11.84
N LYS A 122 -8.22 -5.30 11.94
CA LYS A 122 -8.80 -5.91 13.14
C LYS A 122 -7.88 -5.75 14.34
N ASP A 123 -6.59 -6.00 14.17
CA ASP A 123 -5.58 -5.90 15.22
C ASP A 123 -5.35 -4.44 15.63
N THR A 124 -5.30 -3.51 14.67
CA THR A 124 -5.22 -2.07 14.96
C THR A 124 -6.44 -1.57 15.75
N VAL A 125 -7.64 -2.04 15.42
CA VAL A 125 -8.86 -1.68 16.18
C VAL A 125 -8.84 -2.28 17.58
N ASN A 126 -8.44 -3.54 17.72
CA ASN A 126 -8.35 -4.21 19.02
C ASN A 126 -7.30 -3.57 19.94
N TYR A 127 -6.16 -3.14 19.39
CA TYR A 127 -5.10 -2.48 20.15
C TYR A 127 -5.54 -1.12 20.72
N ARG A 128 -6.43 -0.40 20.02
CA ARG A 128 -6.94 0.92 20.44
C ARG A 128 -8.19 0.85 21.32
N ARG A 129 -8.70 -0.35 21.58
CA ARG A 129 -9.90 -0.59 22.40
C ARG A 129 -9.50 -0.92 23.83
#